data_AF-A0A9Q1HL34-F1
#
_entry.id   AF-A0A9Q1HL34-F1
#
_cell.length_a   1.000
_cell.length_b   1.000
_cell.length_c   1.000
_cell.angle_alpha   90.00
_cell.angle_beta   90.00
_cell.angle_gamma   90.00
#
_symmetry.space_group_name_H-M   'P 1'
#
loop_
_entity.id
_entity.type
_entity.pdbx_description
1 polymer ?
#
loop_
_entity_poly.entity_id
_entity_poly.type
_entity_poly.pdbx_seq_one_letter_code
_entity_poly.pdbx_strand_id
1 'polypeptide(L)'
;MASMPSRSSAEQHIMLCGTCPDDHCQTKLYFPSYDASIECPNCGQRHLRNSLKNIEEVKNAEVAIHNMLRTLLVGNVTPKKTADSVKVLGLSNYHCKLLSPLLTRYGMDKQGKAVPLRTLNKGDVFNCAILGTRAFLIQPEHIDIMGYGRDQTGSVRYLKETLEGIYRLNNDQEVLIPIHADGDGHCLVHGISRALVGRELFWHALRTSLKAHFLEKLDIYKAMFHDFVDDAEWDQIIAESDPDFVPGPNEEMGLQNIHIFGLANVLHRPIILLDSLSGLQSAGDYTGVFLPALVEPESCCSPDGSLNKPLCIAWSSSGRNHFIALVGVKGRPLPRLPRWMLTRVWGAPQNLINKYIQFEEDDMCTIGGERSLQDKYIQRLAAAMEEVFQQEYGVHPSVVADVHHFIYKRTGIVGLRQDTIIAATQKAIQERQLFCCLLCGAVSQVMDACNVSLESLRPGGELYELAKDAYQELGEGKIYSFPGGGK
;
A
#
# COMPACT_ATOMS: atom_id res chain seq x y z
N MET A 1 -24.54 -14.74 -61.55
CA MET A 1 -23.55 -13.91 -60.84
C MET A 1 -24.10 -13.61 -59.46
N ALA A 2 -23.64 -14.33 -58.45
CA ALA A 2 -23.87 -14.00 -57.04
C ALA A 2 -22.51 -14.20 -56.37
N SER A 3 -21.92 -13.09 -55.92
CA SER A 3 -20.60 -13.03 -55.29
C SER A 3 -20.64 -13.76 -53.96
N MET A 4 -19.76 -14.74 -53.79
CA MET A 4 -19.45 -15.29 -52.47
C MET A 4 -18.89 -14.17 -51.58
N PRO A 5 -19.24 -14.14 -50.29
CA PRO A 5 -18.58 -13.24 -49.35
C PRO A 5 -17.13 -13.67 -49.21
N SER A 6 -16.22 -12.71 -49.41
CA SER A 6 -14.79 -12.85 -49.18
C SER A 6 -14.55 -13.37 -47.76
N ARG A 7 -13.79 -14.47 -47.64
CA ARG A 7 -13.18 -14.87 -46.37
C ARG A 7 -12.41 -13.66 -45.83
N SER A 8 -12.93 -13.05 -44.77
CA SER A 8 -12.13 -12.13 -43.96
C SER A 8 -10.89 -12.90 -43.53
N SER A 9 -9.73 -12.27 -43.67
CA SER A 9 -8.44 -12.79 -43.23
C SER A 9 -8.57 -13.35 -41.81
N ALA A 10 -8.30 -14.64 -41.64
CA ALA A 10 -8.04 -15.19 -40.31
C ALA A 10 -6.86 -14.41 -39.74
N GLU A 11 -7.11 -13.50 -38.80
CA GLU A 11 -6.03 -12.85 -38.07
C GLU A 11 -5.20 -13.95 -37.42
N GLN A 12 -3.96 -14.13 -37.87
CA GLN A 12 -3.05 -15.04 -37.23
C GLN A 12 -2.84 -14.55 -35.80
N HIS A 13 -3.42 -15.27 -34.83
CA HIS A 13 -3.23 -15.03 -33.42
C HIS A 13 -1.80 -15.42 -33.05
N ILE A 14 -0.87 -14.49 -33.25
CA ILE A 14 0.54 -14.65 -32.92
C ILE A 14 0.75 -14.46 -31.41
N MET A 15 1.71 -15.21 -30.86
CA MET A 15 2.15 -15.02 -29.48
C MET A 15 3.21 -13.92 -29.46
N LEU A 16 3.02 -12.93 -28.62
CA LEU A 16 3.97 -11.86 -28.39
C LEU A 16 4.68 -12.07 -27.05
N CYS A 17 5.84 -11.46 -26.92
CA CYS A 17 6.47 -11.27 -25.62
C CYS A 17 6.96 -9.84 -25.46
N GLY A 18 7.08 -9.41 -24.21
CA GLY A 18 7.54 -8.08 -23.82
C GLY A 18 8.04 -8.09 -22.39
N THR A 19 8.50 -6.95 -21.88
CA THR A 19 9.07 -6.83 -20.53
C THR A 19 8.22 -5.88 -19.69
N CYS A 20 7.93 -6.28 -18.45
CA CYS A 20 7.24 -5.44 -17.48
C CYS A 20 7.97 -4.10 -17.31
N PRO A 21 7.27 -2.95 -17.40
CA PRO A 21 7.90 -1.64 -17.33
C PRO A 21 8.37 -1.26 -15.92
N ASP A 22 7.85 -1.90 -14.86
CA ASP A 22 8.32 -1.66 -13.48
C ASP A 22 9.80 -2.04 -13.34
N ASP A 23 10.61 -1.07 -12.94
CA ASP A 23 12.08 -1.19 -12.92
C ASP A 23 12.61 -2.23 -11.94
N HIS A 24 11.84 -2.59 -10.92
CA HIS A 24 12.21 -3.65 -9.98
C HIS A 24 11.71 -5.02 -10.43
N CYS A 25 10.64 -5.07 -11.23
CA CYS A 25 10.05 -6.32 -11.70
C CYS A 25 10.75 -6.87 -12.94
N GLN A 26 10.82 -6.06 -14.02
CA GLN A 26 11.42 -6.39 -15.33
C GLN A 26 11.15 -7.82 -15.85
N THR A 27 10.01 -8.42 -15.47
CA THR A 27 9.68 -9.80 -15.81
C THR A 27 9.30 -9.89 -17.29
N LYS A 28 9.85 -10.89 -18.00
CA LYS A 28 9.45 -11.19 -19.38
C LYS A 28 8.04 -11.80 -19.38
N LEU A 29 7.14 -11.16 -20.11
CA LEU A 29 5.73 -11.50 -20.24
C LEU A 29 5.49 -12.12 -21.61
N TYR A 30 4.61 -13.10 -21.66
CA TYR A 30 4.15 -13.75 -22.89
C TYR A 30 2.64 -13.60 -22.96
N PHE A 31 2.13 -13.11 -24.09
CA PHE A 31 0.70 -12.80 -24.24
C PHE A 31 0.27 -12.92 -25.71
N PRO A 32 -0.98 -13.34 -25.98
CA PRO A 32 -1.54 -13.32 -27.33
C PRO A 32 -1.62 -11.91 -27.91
N SER A 33 -1.52 -11.78 -29.24
CA SER A 33 -1.59 -10.49 -29.91
C SER A 33 -2.91 -9.74 -29.70
N TYR A 34 -4.01 -10.44 -29.42
CA TYR A 34 -5.32 -9.82 -29.17
C TYR A 34 -5.48 -9.24 -27.76
N ASP A 35 -4.60 -9.57 -26.82
CA ASP A 35 -4.68 -9.03 -25.46
C ASP A 35 -4.22 -7.58 -25.43
N ALA A 36 -5.15 -6.66 -25.17
CA ALA A 36 -4.87 -5.24 -25.03
C ALA A 36 -4.27 -4.88 -23.65
N SER A 37 -4.51 -5.74 -22.65
CA SER A 37 -4.12 -5.52 -21.27
C SER A 37 -3.55 -6.78 -20.65
N ILE A 38 -2.33 -6.69 -20.13
CA ILE A 38 -1.53 -7.83 -19.67
C ILE A 38 -1.24 -7.63 -18.18
N GLU A 39 -1.60 -8.62 -17.36
CA GLU A 39 -1.22 -8.67 -15.95
C GLU A 39 0.14 -9.33 -15.78
N CYS A 40 1.06 -8.67 -15.08
CA CYS A 40 2.35 -9.25 -14.74
C CYS A 40 2.17 -10.22 -13.57
N PRO A 41 2.48 -11.54 -13.73
CA PRO A 41 2.28 -12.51 -12.65
C PRO A 41 3.22 -12.25 -11.45
N ASN A 42 4.37 -11.61 -11.68
CA ASN A 42 5.34 -11.33 -10.63
C ASN A 42 4.94 -10.12 -9.77
N CYS A 43 4.75 -8.94 -10.35
CA CYS A 43 4.38 -7.74 -9.58
C CYS A 43 2.87 -7.54 -9.43
N GLY A 44 2.02 -8.19 -10.21
CA GLY A 44 0.56 -8.01 -10.19
C GLY A 44 0.06 -6.74 -10.87
N GLN A 45 0.96 -5.90 -11.39
CA GLN A 45 0.56 -4.73 -12.15
C GLN A 45 -0.05 -5.14 -13.49
N ARG A 46 -1.05 -4.38 -13.92
CA ARG A 46 -1.68 -4.56 -15.22
C ARG A 46 -1.26 -3.44 -16.16
N HIS A 47 -0.75 -3.82 -17.33
CA HIS A 47 -0.15 -2.91 -18.30
C HIS A 47 -0.95 -2.94 -19.59
N LEU A 48 -1.08 -1.79 -20.25
CA LEU A 48 -1.49 -1.77 -21.65
C LEU A 48 -0.39 -2.40 -22.51
N ARG A 49 -0.77 -3.09 -23.58
CA ARG A 49 0.19 -3.75 -24.47
C ARG A 49 1.31 -2.79 -24.92
N ASN A 50 0.96 -1.56 -25.29
CA ASN A 50 1.89 -0.54 -25.78
C ASN A 50 2.79 0.08 -24.70
N SER A 51 2.55 -0.15 -23.40
CA SER A 51 3.42 0.31 -22.33
C SER A 51 4.48 -0.71 -21.91
N LEU A 52 4.42 -1.93 -22.46
CA LEU A 52 5.45 -2.95 -22.26
C LEU A 52 6.73 -2.61 -23.03
N LYS A 53 7.89 -2.91 -22.44
CA LYS A 53 9.21 -2.69 -23.08
C LYS A 53 9.53 -3.87 -24.01
N ASN A 54 10.22 -3.61 -25.13
CA ASN A 54 10.78 -4.64 -26.03
C ASN A 54 9.76 -5.68 -26.55
N ILE A 55 8.66 -5.23 -27.14
CA ILE A 55 7.63 -6.12 -27.67
C ILE A 55 8.12 -6.79 -28.95
N GLU A 56 8.11 -8.13 -28.98
CA GLU A 56 8.55 -8.95 -30.11
C GLU A 56 7.65 -10.18 -30.30
N GLU A 57 7.61 -10.72 -31.52
CA GLU A 57 6.91 -11.97 -31.82
C GLU A 57 7.73 -13.18 -31.34
N VAL A 58 7.04 -14.14 -30.70
CA VAL A 58 7.65 -15.39 -30.25
C VAL A 58 7.77 -16.36 -31.43
N LYS A 59 8.99 -16.49 -31.97
CA LYS A 59 9.27 -17.37 -33.12
C LYS A 59 9.37 -18.85 -32.77
N ASN A 60 9.65 -19.19 -31.51
CA ASN A 60 9.78 -20.58 -31.07
C ASN A 60 8.41 -21.15 -30.70
N ALA A 61 7.94 -22.14 -31.46
CA ALA A 61 6.63 -22.75 -31.28
C ALA A 61 6.46 -23.46 -29.92
N GLU A 62 7.48 -24.14 -29.40
CA GLU A 62 7.41 -24.81 -28.09
C GLU A 62 7.26 -23.78 -26.96
N VAL A 63 8.02 -22.68 -27.03
CA VAL A 63 7.92 -21.59 -26.06
C VAL A 63 6.55 -20.92 -26.13
N ALA A 64 6.01 -20.72 -27.34
CA ALA A 64 4.69 -20.16 -27.52
C ALA A 64 3.59 -21.06 -26.93
N ILE A 65 3.61 -22.36 -27.25
CA ILE A 65 2.64 -23.33 -26.74
C ILE A 65 2.73 -23.46 -25.21
N HIS A 66 3.94 -23.58 -24.66
CA HIS A 66 4.14 -23.68 -23.22
C HIS A 66 3.58 -22.46 -22.48
N ASN A 67 3.86 -21.24 -22.97
CA ASN A 67 3.34 -20.03 -22.34
C ASN A 67 1.84 -19.83 -22.55
N MET A 68 1.29 -20.29 -23.68
CA MET A 68 -0.16 -20.28 -23.91
C MET A 68 -0.88 -21.21 -22.91
N LEU A 69 -0.35 -22.43 -22.71
CA LEU A 69 -0.85 -23.36 -21.69
C LEU A 69 -0.74 -22.76 -20.28
N ARG A 70 0.40 -22.13 -19.97
CA ARG A 70 0.60 -21.41 -18.70
C ARG A 70 -0.47 -20.35 -18.52
N THR A 71 -0.72 -19.47 -19.49
CA THR A 71 -1.74 -18.42 -19.39
C THR A 71 -3.14 -18.99 -19.17
N LEU A 72 -3.51 -20.06 -19.87
CA LEU A 72 -4.82 -20.72 -19.72
C LEU A 72 -4.99 -21.38 -18.34
N LEU A 73 -3.96 -22.05 -17.82
CA LEU A 73 -3.99 -22.69 -16.51
C LEU A 73 -3.95 -21.67 -15.37
N VAL A 74 -3.09 -20.66 -15.48
CA VAL A 74 -2.95 -19.58 -14.49
C VAL A 74 -4.24 -18.76 -14.38
N GLY A 75 -4.82 -18.37 -15.52
CA GLY A 75 -6.01 -17.51 -15.58
C GLY A 75 -7.24 -18.10 -14.89
N ASN A 76 -7.33 -19.43 -14.79
CA ASN A 76 -8.47 -20.14 -14.20
C ASN A 76 -8.21 -20.68 -12.79
N VAL A 77 -6.95 -20.91 -12.40
CA VAL A 77 -6.60 -21.65 -11.16
C VAL A 77 -5.91 -20.78 -10.11
N THR A 78 -5.24 -19.69 -10.51
CA THR A 78 -4.57 -18.80 -9.54
C THR A 78 -5.46 -17.64 -9.08
N PRO A 79 -5.46 -17.30 -7.78
CA PRO A 79 -6.10 -16.09 -7.29
C PRO A 79 -5.49 -14.89 -7.98
N LYS A 80 -6.36 -13.97 -8.43
CA LYS A 80 -5.90 -12.68 -8.93
C LYS A 80 -5.26 -11.91 -7.78
N LYS A 81 -4.16 -11.21 -8.07
CA LYS A 81 -3.55 -10.31 -7.08
C LYS A 81 -4.55 -9.24 -6.67
N THR A 82 -4.76 -9.10 -5.37
CA THR A 82 -5.57 -8.05 -4.77
C THR A 82 -4.74 -6.78 -4.58
N ALA A 83 -5.40 -5.65 -4.36
CA ALA A 83 -4.78 -4.33 -4.18
C ALA A 83 -3.55 -4.33 -3.25
N ASP A 84 -3.65 -5.01 -2.10
CA ASP A 84 -2.58 -5.12 -1.10
C ASP A 84 -1.36 -5.97 -1.51
N SER A 85 -1.49 -6.76 -2.58
CA SER A 85 -0.49 -7.72 -3.09
C SER A 85 0.21 -7.24 -4.36
N VAL A 86 -0.30 -6.18 -4.99
CA VAL A 86 0.33 -5.53 -6.15
C VAL A 86 1.60 -4.82 -5.69
N LYS A 87 2.72 -5.11 -6.34
CA LYS A 87 4.03 -4.53 -6.04
C LYS A 87 4.30 -3.35 -6.97
N VAL A 88 4.73 -2.23 -6.41
CA VAL A 88 5.25 -1.07 -7.17
C VAL A 88 6.65 -0.78 -6.68
N LEU A 89 7.62 -0.84 -7.61
CA LEU A 89 9.05 -0.73 -7.31
C LEU A 89 9.51 -1.75 -6.27
N GLY A 90 8.97 -2.97 -6.35
CA GLY A 90 9.31 -4.12 -5.49
C GLY A 90 8.46 -4.28 -4.24
N LEU A 91 7.71 -3.26 -3.82
CA LEU A 91 6.98 -3.25 -2.55
C LEU A 91 5.48 -3.28 -2.78
N SER A 92 4.77 -4.16 -2.07
CA SER A 92 3.30 -4.13 -1.94
C SER A 92 2.87 -3.52 -0.61
N ASN A 93 1.58 -3.16 -0.47
CA ASN A 93 1.07 -2.63 0.81
C ASN A 93 1.21 -3.67 1.91
N TYR A 94 0.85 -4.93 1.67
CA TYR A 94 0.99 -5.99 2.67
C TYR A 94 2.45 -6.18 3.10
N HIS A 95 3.40 -6.10 2.16
CA HIS A 95 4.83 -6.15 2.49
C HIS A 95 5.26 -4.95 3.35
N CYS A 96 4.78 -3.74 3.03
CA CYS A 96 5.02 -2.56 3.86
C CYS A 96 4.47 -2.73 5.28
N LYS A 97 3.32 -3.40 5.42
CA LYS A 97 2.70 -3.64 6.73
C LYS A 97 3.54 -4.56 7.61
N LEU A 98 4.10 -5.63 7.04
CA LEU A 98 5.03 -6.53 7.76
C LEU A 98 6.28 -5.81 8.26
N LEU A 99 6.79 -4.84 7.49
CA LEU A 99 8.01 -4.10 7.83
C LEU A 99 7.77 -2.91 8.79
N SER A 100 6.56 -2.36 8.84
CA SER A 100 6.25 -1.14 9.61
C SER A 100 6.55 -1.24 11.12
N PRO A 101 6.24 -2.36 11.82
CA PRO A 101 6.60 -2.52 13.22
C PRO A 101 8.11 -2.41 13.47
N LEU A 102 8.93 -2.91 12.56
CA LEU A 102 10.39 -2.80 12.66
C LEU A 102 10.85 -1.35 12.54
N LEU A 103 10.27 -0.58 11.62
CA LEU A 103 10.60 0.84 11.45
C LEU A 103 10.21 1.74 12.61
N THR A 104 9.37 1.24 13.51
CA THR A 104 9.05 1.94 14.75
C THR A 104 10.24 1.95 15.71
N ARG A 105 11.15 0.97 15.63
CA ARG A 105 12.29 0.79 16.55
C ARG A 105 13.66 0.68 15.89
N TYR A 106 13.71 0.51 14.56
CA TYR A 106 14.93 0.50 13.76
C TYR A 106 14.93 1.64 12.75
N GLY A 107 16.13 2.13 12.44
CA GLY A 107 16.41 2.99 11.32
C GLY A 107 17.49 2.39 10.43
N MET A 108 17.98 3.19 9.48
CA MET A 108 19.07 2.81 8.59
C MET A 108 20.26 3.75 8.82
N ASP A 109 21.45 3.19 8.99
CA ASP A 109 22.69 3.97 9.09
C ASP A 109 23.15 4.52 7.72
N LYS A 110 24.31 5.19 7.68
CA LYS A 110 24.84 5.79 6.43
C LYS A 110 25.24 4.71 5.41
N GLN A 111 25.64 3.54 5.89
CA GLN A 111 26.03 2.39 5.09
C GLN A 111 24.83 1.66 4.49
N GLY A 112 23.63 1.91 5.03
CA GLY A 112 22.40 1.26 4.58
C GLY A 112 22.00 0.06 5.43
N LYS A 113 22.67 -0.16 6.56
CA LYS A 113 22.37 -1.27 7.46
C LYS A 113 21.29 -0.87 8.46
N ALA A 114 20.40 -1.80 8.77
CA ALA A 114 19.43 -1.61 9.83
C ALA A 114 20.11 -1.58 11.20
N VAL A 115 19.75 -0.59 12.00
CA VAL A 115 20.23 -0.43 13.38
C VAL A 115 19.13 0.09 14.29
N PRO A 116 19.10 -0.30 15.58
CA PRO A 116 18.13 0.24 16.53
C PRO A 116 18.20 1.77 16.59
N LEU A 117 17.05 2.44 16.72
CA LEU A 117 16.97 3.90 16.73
C LEU A 117 17.78 4.53 17.87
N ARG A 118 17.84 3.86 19.04
CA ARG A 118 18.68 4.28 20.17
C ARG A 118 20.15 4.42 19.79
N THR A 119 20.66 3.54 18.92
CA THR A 119 22.05 3.57 18.43
C THR A 119 22.28 4.75 17.48
N LEU A 120 21.23 5.28 16.87
CA LEU A 120 21.26 6.47 16.03
C LEU A 120 21.02 7.77 16.83
N ASN A 121 20.95 7.70 18.16
CA ASN A 121 20.52 8.79 19.04
C ASN A 121 19.14 9.35 18.66
N LYS A 122 18.22 8.46 18.26
CA LYS A 122 16.84 8.80 17.85
C LYS A 122 15.76 8.33 18.83
N GLY A 123 16.15 7.94 20.04
CA GLY A 123 15.24 7.37 21.05
C GLY A 123 14.83 5.92 20.75
N ASP A 124 13.87 5.41 21.50
CA ASP A 124 13.38 4.02 21.36
C ASP A 124 12.28 3.87 20.30
N VAL A 125 11.54 4.95 20.02
CA VAL A 125 10.44 5.00 19.05
C VAL A 125 10.75 6.04 17.97
N PHE A 126 10.39 5.73 16.72
CA PHE A 126 10.57 6.62 15.59
C PHE A 126 9.83 7.95 15.79
N ASN A 127 10.57 9.07 15.82
CA ASN A 127 9.97 10.39 15.87
C ASN A 127 9.33 10.77 14.52
N CYS A 128 8.01 10.66 14.44
CA CYS A 128 7.23 10.99 13.24
C CYS A 128 7.31 12.47 12.83
N ALA A 129 7.68 13.41 13.69
CA ALA A 129 7.87 14.82 13.32
C ALA A 129 8.94 14.99 12.22
N ILE A 130 9.90 14.05 12.11
CA ILE A 130 10.93 14.03 11.04
C ILE A 130 10.29 13.89 9.64
N LEU A 131 9.10 13.28 9.56
CA LEU A 131 8.35 13.16 8.32
C LEU A 131 7.53 14.42 8.02
N GLY A 132 7.35 15.33 8.98
CA GLY A 132 6.53 16.54 8.84
C GLY A 132 6.85 17.32 7.57
N THR A 133 8.12 17.44 7.19
CA THR A 133 8.51 18.19 5.99
C THR A 133 8.40 17.41 4.67
N ARG A 134 7.92 16.16 4.69
CA ARG A 134 7.89 15.25 3.52
C ARG A 134 6.50 15.18 2.91
N ALA A 135 6.42 15.18 1.59
CA ALA A 135 5.15 14.99 0.89
C ALA A 135 5.39 14.11 -0.32
N PHE A 136 4.46 13.20 -0.58
CA PHE A 136 4.50 12.33 -1.74
C PHE A 136 3.82 12.98 -2.93
N LEU A 137 4.44 12.82 -4.10
CA LEU A 137 3.87 13.16 -5.39
C LEU A 137 3.82 11.88 -6.21
N ILE A 138 2.64 11.49 -6.68
CA ILE A 138 2.48 10.28 -7.47
C ILE A 138 3.06 10.48 -8.87
N GLN A 139 3.77 9.47 -9.35
CA GLN A 139 4.27 9.44 -10.73
C GLN A 139 3.09 9.22 -11.69
N PRO A 140 3.01 9.94 -12.83
CA PRO A 140 1.92 9.79 -13.78
C PRO A 140 1.69 8.33 -14.22
N GLU A 141 2.75 7.56 -14.38
CA GLU A 141 2.71 6.17 -14.83
C GLU A 141 2.14 5.21 -13.77
N HIS A 142 2.09 5.64 -12.51
CA HIS A 142 1.61 4.86 -11.39
C HIS A 142 0.15 5.18 -10.99
N ILE A 143 -0.48 6.16 -11.63
CA ILE A 143 -1.83 6.63 -11.27
C ILE A 143 -2.87 5.52 -11.41
N ASP A 144 -2.76 4.64 -12.40
CA ASP A 144 -3.80 3.62 -12.65
C ASP A 144 -3.46 2.24 -12.08
N ILE A 145 -2.38 2.14 -11.27
CA ILE A 145 -2.00 0.87 -10.64
C ILE A 145 -2.95 0.56 -9.48
N MET A 146 -3.67 -0.57 -9.56
CA MET A 146 -4.56 -1.02 -8.49
C MET A 146 -3.83 -1.14 -7.15
N GLY A 147 -4.42 -0.62 -6.07
CA GLY A 147 -3.87 -0.67 -4.71
C GLY A 147 -2.74 0.31 -4.41
N TYR A 148 -2.25 1.05 -5.42
CA TYR A 148 -1.18 2.02 -5.28
C TYR A 148 -1.50 3.39 -5.89
N GLY A 149 -2.26 3.40 -6.96
CA GLY A 149 -2.68 4.59 -7.67
C GLY A 149 -4.00 5.13 -7.14
N ARG A 150 -4.81 5.66 -8.06
CA ARG A 150 -6.14 6.21 -7.81
C ARG A 150 -6.99 5.20 -7.06
N ASP A 151 -7.63 5.67 -6.00
CA ASP A 151 -8.59 4.88 -5.27
C ASP A 151 -9.75 4.48 -6.20
N GLN A 152 -10.09 3.18 -6.22
CA GLN A 152 -11.14 2.63 -7.08
C GLN A 152 -12.43 2.33 -6.30
N THR A 153 -12.50 2.76 -5.03
CA THR A 153 -13.67 2.54 -4.17
C THR A 153 -14.74 3.61 -4.42
N GLY A 154 -15.63 3.84 -3.44
CA GLY A 154 -16.70 4.84 -3.51
C GLY A 154 -16.20 6.27 -3.78
N SER A 155 -14.90 6.54 -3.59
CA SER A 155 -14.35 7.90 -3.61
C SER A 155 -14.48 8.57 -4.97
N VAL A 156 -14.37 7.78 -6.05
CA VAL A 156 -14.49 8.24 -7.44
C VAL A 156 -15.82 8.97 -7.67
N ARG A 157 -16.90 8.45 -7.07
CA ARG A 157 -18.23 9.07 -7.17
C ARG A 157 -18.42 10.11 -6.08
N TYR A 158 -18.00 9.79 -4.87
CA TYR A 158 -18.28 10.60 -3.69
C TYR A 158 -17.58 11.97 -3.70
N LEU A 159 -16.32 12.00 -4.12
CA LEU A 159 -15.51 13.23 -4.16
C LEU A 159 -15.56 13.93 -5.52
N LYS A 160 -16.34 13.43 -6.48
CA LYS A 160 -16.34 13.90 -7.87
C LYS A 160 -16.51 15.42 -7.97
N GLU A 161 -17.55 15.97 -7.34
CA GLU A 161 -17.85 17.40 -7.40
C GLU A 161 -16.77 18.25 -6.72
N THR A 162 -16.25 17.78 -5.58
CA THR A 162 -15.13 18.44 -4.87
C THR A 162 -13.89 18.49 -5.76
N LEU A 163 -13.51 17.37 -6.37
CA LEU A 163 -12.33 17.26 -7.24
C LEU A 163 -12.50 18.04 -8.54
N GLU A 164 -13.70 18.08 -9.13
CA GLU A 164 -14.00 18.94 -10.29
C GLU A 164 -13.87 20.43 -9.95
N GLY A 165 -14.31 20.84 -8.75
CA GLY A 165 -14.09 22.20 -8.25
C GLY A 165 -12.60 22.53 -8.13
N ILE A 166 -11.82 21.63 -7.53
CA ILE A 166 -10.37 21.78 -7.39
C ILE A 166 -9.68 21.83 -8.76
N TYR A 167 -10.08 20.97 -9.70
CA TYR A 167 -9.57 20.96 -11.08
C TYR A 167 -9.70 22.32 -11.75
N ARG A 168 -10.90 22.94 -11.70
CA ARG A 168 -11.16 24.25 -12.31
C ARG A 168 -10.34 25.37 -11.65
N LEU A 169 -10.20 25.32 -10.32
CA LEU A 169 -9.40 26.29 -9.55
C LEU A 169 -7.89 26.16 -9.79
N ASN A 170 -7.44 25.05 -10.36
CA ASN A 170 -6.04 24.78 -10.66
C ASN A 170 -5.78 24.77 -12.18
N ASN A 171 -6.39 25.72 -12.90
CA ASN A 171 -6.21 25.94 -14.34
C ASN A 171 -6.58 24.73 -15.22
N ASP A 172 -7.69 24.07 -14.89
CA ASP A 172 -8.18 22.88 -15.59
C ASP A 172 -7.11 21.78 -15.70
N GLN A 173 -6.37 21.57 -14.60
CA GLN A 173 -5.37 20.53 -14.47
C GLN A 173 -5.68 19.63 -13.28
N GLU A 174 -5.65 18.31 -13.49
CA GLU A 174 -5.78 17.33 -12.42
C GLU A 174 -4.49 17.35 -11.58
N VAL A 175 -4.45 18.20 -10.56
CA VAL A 175 -3.26 18.35 -9.70
C VAL A 175 -3.34 17.46 -8.46
N LEU A 176 -4.55 17.12 -7.99
CA LEU A 176 -4.80 16.40 -6.75
C LEU A 176 -5.57 15.10 -7.02
N ILE A 177 -5.00 13.96 -6.62
CA ILE A 177 -5.58 12.63 -6.90
C ILE A 177 -5.86 11.89 -5.58
N PRO A 178 -7.08 11.35 -5.38
CA PRO A 178 -7.36 10.41 -4.29
C PRO A 178 -6.66 9.09 -4.57
N ILE A 179 -5.77 8.64 -3.67
CA ILE A 179 -5.03 7.39 -3.82
C ILE A 179 -5.47 6.34 -2.79
N HIS A 180 -5.40 5.07 -3.21
CA HIS A 180 -5.80 3.93 -2.39
C HIS A 180 -5.04 3.86 -1.06
N ALA A 181 -5.77 3.48 -0.02
CA ALA A 181 -5.29 3.06 1.29
C ALA A 181 -6.06 1.79 1.71
N ASP A 182 -5.42 0.86 2.41
CA ASP A 182 -6.08 -0.38 2.80
C ASP A 182 -7.14 -0.16 3.90
N GLY A 183 -8.28 -0.85 3.77
CA GLY A 183 -9.42 -0.76 4.69
C GLY A 183 -9.38 -1.80 5.82
N ASP A 184 -8.26 -1.90 6.54
CA ASP A 184 -8.01 -2.93 7.58
C ASP A 184 -8.11 -2.39 9.01
N GLY A 185 -8.79 -1.24 9.21
CA GLY A 185 -8.89 -0.55 10.50
C GLY A 185 -7.78 0.49 10.75
N HIS A 186 -6.75 0.53 9.91
CA HIS A 186 -5.66 1.52 10.03
C HIS A 186 -5.69 2.60 8.93
N CYS A 187 -6.80 2.73 8.18
CA CYS A 187 -6.89 3.57 6.99
C CYS A 187 -6.47 5.04 7.20
N LEU A 188 -6.70 5.66 8.37
CA LEU A 188 -6.23 7.02 8.66
C LEU A 188 -4.70 7.12 8.60
N VAL A 189 -4.00 6.27 9.33
CA VAL A 189 -2.53 6.28 9.37
C VAL A 189 -1.92 5.73 8.09
N HIS A 190 -2.61 4.83 7.38
CA HIS A 190 -2.24 4.45 6.01
C HIS A 190 -2.32 5.65 5.08
N GLY A 191 -3.43 6.37 5.05
CA GLY A 191 -3.62 7.59 4.26
C GLY A 191 -2.54 8.63 4.56
N ILE A 192 -2.27 8.91 5.83
CA ILE A 192 -1.21 9.86 6.22
C ILE A 192 0.17 9.38 5.79
N SER A 193 0.52 8.10 6.03
CA SER A 193 1.80 7.53 5.57
C SER A 193 1.93 7.62 4.04
N ARG A 194 0.84 7.39 3.30
CA ARG A 194 0.78 7.49 1.84
C ARG A 194 0.95 8.95 1.38
N ALA A 195 0.35 9.92 2.06
CA ALA A 195 0.53 11.33 1.77
C ALA A 195 1.96 11.84 2.05
N LEU A 196 2.64 11.25 3.03
CA LEU A 196 4.02 11.60 3.41
C LEU A 196 5.07 10.97 2.48
N VAL A 197 4.95 9.66 2.21
CA VAL A 197 6.02 8.86 1.57
C VAL A 197 5.55 7.94 0.44
N GLY A 198 4.25 7.94 0.10
CA GLY A 198 3.71 7.11 -0.97
C GLY A 198 3.66 5.62 -0.64
N ARG A 199 3.82 5.24 0.63
CA ARG A 199 3.72 3.85 1.11
C ARG A 199 3.03 3.84 2.47
N GLU A 200 2.40 2.73 2.83
CA GLU A 200 1.85 2.51 4.18
C GLU A 200 2.95 2.21 5.22
N LEU A 201 4.22 2.37 4.85
CA LEU A 201 5.39 1.89 5.59
C LEU A 201 5.53 2.46 7.02
N PHE A 202 4.94 3.62 7.33
CA PHE A 202 5.02 4.26 8.66
C PHE A 202 3.71 4.19 9.45
N TRP A 203 2.73 3.39 9.03
CA TRP A 203 1.43 3.29 9.72
C TRP A 203 1.58 2.94 11.22
N HIS A 204 2.47 2.00 11.55
CA HIS A 204 2.68 1.52 12.92
C HIS A 204 3.37 2.59 13.77
N ALA A 205 4.38 3.28 13.21
CA ALA A 205 5.09 4.36 13.89
C ALA A 205 4.16 5.55 14.17
N LEU A 206 3.23 5.87 13.25
CA LEU A 206 2.24 6.92 13.44
C LEU A 206 1.29 6.60 14.60
N ARG A 207 0.76 5.38 14.67
CA ARG A 207 -0.09 4.92 15.79
C ARG A 207 0.66 4.92 17.12
N THR A 208 1.87 4.37 17.13
CA THR A 208 2.73 4.34 18.33
C THR A 208 3.02 5.76 18.84
N SER A 209 3.37 6.68 17.93
CA SER A 209 3.66 8.08 18.27
C SER A 209 2.41 8.81 18.75
N LEU A 210 1.24 8.54 18.15
CA LEU A 210 -0.04 9.11 18.57
C LEU A 210 -0.40 8.70 19.99
N LYS A 211 -0.31 7.39 20.30
CA LYS A 211 -0.56 6.87 21.64
C LYS A 211 0.37 7.51 22.67
N ALA A 212 1.68 7.58 22.37
CA ALA A 212 2.65 8.22 23.24
C ALA A 212 2.34 9.71 23.45
N HIS A 213 1.94 10.42 22.39
CA HIS A 213 1.58 11.83 22.46
C HIS A 213 0.35 12.08 23.33
N PHE A 214 -0.70 11.27 23.19
CA PHE A 214 -1.88 11.39 24.06
C PHE A 214 -1.54 11.12 25.52
N LEU A 215 -0.73 10.09 25.82
CA LEU A 215 -0.29 9.82 27.18
C LEU A 215 0.54 10.97 27.76
N GLU A 216 1.45 11.58 26.98
CA GLU A 216 2.28 12.70 27.42
C GLU A 216 1.48 13.98 27.65
N LYS A 217 0.45 14.23 26.83
CA LYS A 217 -0.32 15.49 26.83
C LYS A 217 -1.74 15.34 27.37
N LEU A 218 -2.05 14.24 28.07
CA LEU A 218 -3.42 13.86 28.44
C LEU A 218 -4.16 14.99 29.18
N ASP A 219 -3.51 15.63 30.15
CA ASP A 219 -4.14 16.71 30.94
C ASP A 219 -4.53 17.92 30.07
N ILE A 220 -3.69 18.25 29.07
CA ILE A 220 -3.98 19.34 28.12
C ILE A 220 -5.17 18.98 27.25
N TYR A 221 -5.18 17.74 26.76
CA TYR A 221 -6.27 17.20 25.97
C TYR A 221 -7.61 17.19 26.73
N LYS A 222 -7.60 16.69 27.97
CA LYS A 222 -8.76 16.73 28.87
C LYS A 222 -9.26 18.15 29.08
N ALA A 223 -8.37 19.10 29.36
CA ALA A 223 -8.76 20.50 29.54
C ALA A 223 -9.35 21.12 28.26
N MET A 224 -8.77 20.84 27.09
CA MET A 224 -9.22 21.39 25.81
C MET A 224 -10.58 20.84 25.35
N PHE A 225 -10.86 19.57 25.64
CA PHE A 225 -12.04 18.87 25.14
C PHE A 225 -13.05 18.51 26.23
N HIS A 226 -12.92 19.05 27.46
CA HIS A 226 -13.80 18.72 28.59
C HIS A 226 -15.29 18.94 28.34
N ASP A 227 -15.65 19.89 27.47
CA ASP A 227 -17.05 20.17 27.09
C ASP A 227 -17.60 19.17 26.05
N PHE A 228 -16.74 18.34 25.44
CA PHE A 228 -17.07 17.48 24.30
C PHE A 228 -16.75 16.00 24.51
N VAL A 229 -15.80 15.67 25.40
CA VAL A 229 -15.30 14.31 25.64
C VAL A 229 -15.29 14.07 27.14
N ASP A 230 -16.03 13.06 27.59
CA ASP A 230 -16.07 12.70 28.99
C ASP A 230 -14.72 12.13 29.45
N ASP A 231 -14.39 12.37 30.72
CA ASP A 231 -13.12 11.94 31.32
C ASP A 231 -12.87 10.43 31.22
N ALA A 232 -13.94 9.64 31.17
CA ALA A 232 -13.93 8.18 31.06
C ALA A 232 -13.67 7.67 29.62
N GLU A 233 -13.87 8.51 28.59
CA GLU A 233 -13.66 8.12 27.19
C GLU A 233 -12.18 8.11 26.79
N TRP A 234 -11.33 8.82 27.53
CA TRP A 234 -9.91 8.97 27.21
C TRP A 234 -9.13 7.65 27.18
N ASP A 235 -9.44 6.72 28.07
CA ASP A 235 -8.79 5.41 28.09
C ASP A 235 -9.05 4.65 26.78
N GLN A 236 -10.28 4.76 26.25
CA GLN A 236 -10.65 4.17 24.97
C GLN A 236 -9.97 4.89 23.79
N ILE A 237 -9.99 6.22 23.75
CA ILE A 237 -9.32 7.01 22.69
C ILE A 237 -7.82 6.69 22.61
N ILE A 238 -7.16 6.54 23.76
CA ILE A 238 -5.75 6.15 23.83
C ILE A 238 -5.56 4.69 23.38
N ALA A 239 -6.44 3.79 23.79
CA ALA A 239 -6.39 2.39 23.38
C ALA A 239 -6.59 2.22 21.86
N GLU A 240 -7.49 2.97 21.24
CA GLU A 240 -7.74 2.96 19.79
C GLU A 240 -6.51 3.38 18.98
N SER A 241 -5.62 4.18 19.57
CA SER A 241 -4.34 4.59 18.97
C SER A 241 -3.29 3.49 18.97
N ASP A 242 -3.48 2.40 19.71
CA ASP A 242 -2.56 1.26 19.74
C ASP A 242 -2.51 0.55 18.37
N PRO A 243 -1.32 0.23 17.82
CA PRO A 243 -1.21 -0.58 16.60
C PRO A 243 -1.86 -1.95 16.70
N ASP A 244 -1.92 -2.55 17.89
CA ASP A 244 -2.49 -3.88 18.15
C ASP A 244 -3.93 -3.82 18.67
N PHE A 245 -4.56 -2.65 18.67
CA PHE A 245 -5.94 -2.49 19.12
C PHE A 245 -6.88 -3.39 18.31
N VAL A 246 -7.67 -4.18 19.03
CA VAL A 246 -8.74 -4.99 18.47
C VAL A 246 -10.05 -4.50 19.07
N PRO A 247 -10.97 -3.94 18.27
CA PRO A 247 -12.24 -3.45 18.76
C PRO A 247 -13.08 -4.60 19.33
N GLY A 248 -13.86 -4.29 20.37
CA GLY A 248 -14.89 -5.18 20.89
C GLY A 248 -16.00 -5.46 19.86
N PRO A 249 -16.82 -6.50 20.06
CA PRO A 249 -17.84 -6.93 19.10
C PRO A 249 -18.93 -5.88 18.80
N ASN A 250 -19.07 -4.84 19.63
CA ASN A 250 -20.07 -3.77 19.49
C ASN A 250 -19.44 -2.36 19.43
N GLU A 251 -18.11 -2.25 19.30
CA GLU A 251 -17.42 -0.96 19.23
C GLU A 251 -17.37 -0.47 17.78
N GLU A 252 -17.71 0.81 17.56
CA GLU A 252 -17.56 1.42 16.25
C GLU A 252 -16.07 1.49 15.90
N MET A 253 -15.70 0.97 14.72
CA MET A 253 -14.32 0.93 14.27
C MET A 253 -13.84 2.32 13.83
N GLY A 254 -12.72 2.77 14.41
CA GLY A 254 -11.76 3.60 13.67
C GLY A 254 -11.36 4.90 14.35
N LEU A 255 -10.17 5.36 13.97
CA LEU A 255 -9.61 6.62 14.44
C LEU A 255 -10.50 7.80 13.99
N GLN A 256 -10.98 8.57 14.95
CA GLN A 256 -11.85 9.74 14.76
C GLN A 256 -11.08 11.08 14.61
N ASN A 257 -11.81 12.20 14.51
CA ASN A 257 -11.24 13.55 14.37
C ASN A 257 -10.18 13.89 15.43
N ILE A 258 -10.38 13.47 16.69
CA ILE A 258 -9.43 13.69 17.78
C ILE A 258 -8.05 13.07 17.49
N HIS A 259 -8.03 11.93 16.80
CA HIS A 259 -6.82 11.25 16.37
C HIS A 259 -6.14 12.00 15.22
N ILE A 260 -6.90 12.62 14.31
CA ILE A 260 -6.34 13.47 13.25
C ILE A 260 -5.68 14.71 13.86
N PHE A 261 -6.31 15.32 14.86
CA PHE A 261 -5.73 16.43 15.62
C PHE A 261 -4.44 16.01 16.34
N GLY A 262 -4.42 14.85 17.01
CA GLY A 262 -3.21 14.30 17.60
C GLY A 262 -2.11 14.04 16.57
N LEU A 263 -2.45 13.49 15.40
CA LEU A 263 -1.49 13.24 14.32
C LEU A 263 -0.94 14.53 13.71
N ALA A 264 -1.73 15.61 13.62
CA ALA A 264 -1.24 16.91 13.19
C ALA A 264 -0.13 17.42 14.13
N ASN A 265 -0.36 17.30 15.44
CA ASN A 265 0.63 17.65 16.48
C ASN A 265 1.86 16.74 16.42
N VAL A 266 1.70 15.42 16.31
CA VAL A 266 2.81 14.46 16.16
C VAL A 266 3.68 14.75 14.93
N LEU A 267 3.07 15.20 13.83
CA LEU A 267 3.77 15.49 12.58
C LEU A 267 4.31 16.92 12.50
N HIS A 268 3.97 17.79 13.45
CA HIS A 268 4.26 19.23 13.40
C HIS A 268 3.76 19.85 12.08
N ARG A 269 2.55 19.45 11.66
CA ARG A 269 2.03 19.76 10.33
C ARG A 269 0.51 19.75 10.28
N PRO A 270 -0.12 20.77 9.65
CA PRO A 270 -1.55 20.76 9.43
C PRO A 270 -2.03 19.60 8.55
N ILE A 271 -3.20 19.07 8.86
CA ILE A 271 -3.90 18.04 8.08
C ILE A 271 -5.28 18.58 7.71
N ILE A 272 -5.66 18.46 6.44
CA ILE A 272 -6.98 18.82 5.93
C ILE A 272 -7.75 17.54 5.63
N LEU A 273 -8.92 17.37 6.23
CA LEU A 273 -9.87 16.31 5.91
C LEU A 273 -10.95 16.86 4.98
N LEU A 274 -10.90 16.50 3.70
CA LEU A 274 -11.92 16.86 2.73
C LEU A 274 -13.09 15.88 2.74
N ASP A 275 -14.24 16.40 2.30
CA ASP A 275 -15.46 15.65 2.09
C ASP A 275 -16.01 15.94 0.68
N SER A 276 -17.11 15.29 0.31
CA SER A 276 -17.97 15.72 -0.80
C SER A 276 -18.35 17.20 -0.65
N LEU A 277 -18.72 17.87 -1.75
CA LEU A 277 -19.03 19.30 -1.73
C LEU A 277 -20.19 19.63 -0.78
N SER A 278 -21.22 18.77 -0.76
CA SER A 278 -22.31 18.85 0.20
C SER A 278 -21.86 18.57 1.63
N GLY A 279 -20.92 17.64 1.84
CA GLY A 279 -20.29 17.38 3.13
C GLY A 279 -19.51 18.58 3.67
N LEU A 280 -18.74 19.26 2.83
CA LEU A 280 -18.01 20.50 3.17
C LEU A 280 -18.96 21.63 3.63
N GLN A 281 -20.15 21.68 3.04
CA GLN A 281 -21.18 22.66 3.37
C GLN A 281 -22.04 22.25 4.57
N SER A 282 -22.09 20.95 4.90
CA SER A 282 -22.92 20.41 5.98
C SER A 282 -22.43 20.90 7.34
N ALA A 283 -23.33 21.18 8.29
CA ALA A 283 -22.95 21.64 9.63
C ALA A 283 -22.32 20.55 10.53
N GLY A 284 -22.21 19.31 10.05
CA GLY A 284 -21.69 18.19 10.84
C GLY A 284 -20.17 18.24 11.04
N ASP A 285 -19.70 17.53 12.06
CA ASP A 285 -18.29 17.46 12.46
C ASP A 285 -17.50 16.38 11.70
N TYR A 286 -17.65 16.34 10.38
CA TYR A 286 -17.07 15.27 9.54
C TYR A 286 -15.90 15.73 8.69
N THR A 287 -15.56 17.01 8.72
CA THR A 287 -14.52 17.63 7.89
C THR A 287 -13.90 18.76 8.68
N GLY A 288 -12.62 19.02 8.45
CA GLY A 288 -11.93 20.06 9.19
C GLY A 288 -10.47 20.22 8.82
N VAL A 289 -9.91 21.29 9.35
CA VAL A 289 -8.49 21.64 9.31
C VAL A 289 -7.94 21.39 10.70
N PHE A 290 -7.03 20.44 10.80
CA PHE A 290 -6.40 20.01 12.05
C PHE A 290 -5.03 20.68 12.13
N LEU A 291 -4.90 21.64 13.03
CA LEU A 291 -3.67 22.39 13.24
C LEU A 291 -2.81 21.72 14.33
N PRO A 292 -1.47 21.76 14.25
CA PRO A 292 -0.58 21.31 15.31
C PRO A 292 -0.57 22.32 16.48
N ALA A 293 -1.73 22.60 17.07
CA ALA A 293 -1.93 23.69 18.01
C ALA A 293 -1.24 23.50 19.39
N LEU A 294 -0.70 22.31 19.67
CA LEU A 294 0.10 22.00 20.86
C LEU A 294 1.61 22.15 20.62
N VAL A 295 2.00 22.61 19.42
CA VAL A 295 3.39 22.80 18.99
C VAL A 295 3.54 24.23 18.52
N GLU A 296 4.59 24.93 18.95
CA GLU A 296 4.83 26.30 18.50
C GLU A 296 5.04 26.38 16.98
N PRO A 297 4.49 27.40 16.28
CA PRO A 297 4.55 27.51 14.82
C PRO A 297 5.95 27.41 14.23
N GLU A 298 6.98 27.92 14.93
CA GLU A 298 8.38 27.88 14.51
C GLU A 298 8.91 26.44 14.40
N SER A 299 8.34 25.51 15.17
CA SER A 299 8.63 24.08 15.12
C SER A 299 7.83 23.34 14.04
N CYS A 300 6.92 24.03 13.35
CA CYS A 300 6.13 23.53 12.23
C CYS A 300 6.65 24.01 10.87
N CYS A 301 7.93 24.37 10.80
CA CYS A 301 8.59 24.84 9.59
C CYS A 301 9.50 23.79 8.94
N SER A 302 9.63 23.89 7.62
CA SER A 302 10.66 23.21 6.86
C SER A 302 12.05 23.83 7.11
N PRO A 303 13.16 23.13 6.81
CA PRO A 303 14.52 23.66 6.92
C PRO A 303 14.81 25.01 6.23
N ASP A 304 13.96 25.45 5.30
CA ASP A 304 14.05 26.77 4.65
C ASP A 304 13.30 27.88 5.43
N GLY A 305 12.75 27.57 6.60
CA GLY A 305 11.97 28.47 7.44
C GLY A 305 10.50 28.62 7.01
N SER A 306 10.09 28.02 5.90
CA SER A 306 8.69 28.08 5.45
C SER A 306 7.80 27.13 6.25
N LEU A 307 6.55 27.51 6.49
CA LEU A 307 5.57 26.64 7.16
C LEU A 307 5.38 25.32 6.38
N ASN A 308 5.24 24.22 7.10
CA ASN A 308 4.89 22.94 6.51
C ASN A 308 3.49 23.02 5.87
N LYS A 309 3.45 23.08 4.54
CA LYS A 309 2.23 23.03 3.72
C LYS A 309 1.32 21.86 4.14
N PRO A 310 0.00 22.02 4.28
CA PRO A 310 -0.86 20.96 4.83
C PRO A 310 -0.83 19.64 4.06
N LEU A 311 -1.03 18.51 4.76
CA LEU A 311 -1.43 17.26 4.12
C LEU A 311 -2.93 17.28 3.82
N CYS A 312 -3.36 16.48 2.85
CA CYS A 312 -4.78 16.33 2.51
C CYS A 312 -5.19 14.86 2.50
N ILE A 313 -6.24 14.57 3.24
CA ILE A 313 -6.94 13.28 3.30
C ILE A 313 -8.42 13.52 3.03
N ALA A 314 -9.18 12.47 2.72
CA ALA A 314 -10.62 12.57 2.57
C ALA A 314 -11.33 11.29 3.00
N TRP A 315 -12.64 11.41 3.18
CA TRP A 315 -13.53 10.25 3.21
C TRP A 315 -13.69 9.64 1.82
N SER A 316 -13.64 8.32 1.74
CA SER A 316 -13.88 7.61 0.48
C SER A 316 -15.38 7.43 0.16
N SER A 317 -16.29 7.66 1.10
CA SER A 317 -17.72 7.47 0.88
C SER A 317 -18.58 8.26 1.85
N SER A 318 -19.89 8.33 1.57
CA SER A 318 -20.88 8.94 2.45
C SER A 318 -21.02 8.24 3.81
N GLY A 319 -20.56 6.99 3.90
CA GLY A 319 -20.51 6.25 5.17
C GLY A 319 -19.39 6.71 6.10
N ARG A 320 -18.42 7.51 5.60
CA ARG A 320 -17.33 8.11 6.39
C ARG A 320 -16.63 7.13 7.33
N ASN A 321 -16.37 5.94 6.80
CA ASN A 321 -15.75 4.83 7.53
C ASN A 321 -14.40 4.42 6.95
N HIS A 322 -13.89 5.17 5.97
CA HIS A 322 -12.61 4.89 5.32
C HIS A 322 -11.92 6.17 4.84
N PHE A 323 -10.69 6.37 5.32
CA PHE A 323 -9.83 7.48 4.93
C PHE A 323 -8.96 7.10 3.74
N ILE A 324 -8.78 8.06 2.84
CA ILE A 324 -7.84 7.98 1.72
C ILE A 324 -6.98 9.24 1.67
N ALA A 325 -5.81 9.15 1.05
CA ALA A 325 -4.93 10.30 0.85
C ALA A 325 -5.26 11.03 -0.44
N LEU A 326 -5.09 12.36 -0.45
CA LEU A 326 -5.05 13.14 -1.68
C LEU A 326 -3.66 13.69 -1.90
N VAL A 327 -3.06 13.34 -3.03
CA VAL A 327 -1.66 13.64 -3.31
C VAL A 327 -1.50 14.40 -4.62
N GLY A 328 -0.43 15.19 -4.68
CA GLY A 328 -0.03 15.88 -5.91
C GLY A 328 0.51 14.91 -6.95
N VAL A 329 0.56 15.34 -8.21
CA VAL A 329 1.15 14.55 -9.32
C VAL A 329 2.50 15.12 -9.68
N LYS A 330 3.51 14.26 -9.78
CA LYS A 330 4.87 14.68 -10.14
C LYS A 330 4.90 15.28 -11.55
N GLY A 331 5.57 16.41 -11.70
CA GLY A 331 5.65 17.15 -12.96
C GLY A 331 4.44 18.04 -13.26
N ARG A 332 3.41 18.03 -12.40
CA ARG A 332 2.31 19.01 -12.41
C ARG A 332 2.55 20.07 -11.32
N PRO A 333 1.93 21.26 -11.41
CA PRO A 333 1.94 22.24 -10.31
C PRO A 333 1.41 21.63 -9.01
N LEU A 334 1.91 22.12 -7.87
CA LEU A 334 1.39 21.69 -6.56
C LEU A 334 -0.10 22.05 -6.43
N PRO A 335 -0.92 21.17 -5.82
CA PRO A 335 -2.33 21.45 -5.64
C PRO A 335 -2.57 22.66 -4.76
N ARG A 336 -3.54 23.50 -5.13
CA ARG A 336 -3.95 24.66 -4.35
C ARG A 336 -5.43 24.55 -3.99
N LEU A 337 -5.77 24.83 -2.73
CA LEU A 337 -7.13 24.87 -2.22
C LEU A 337 -7.49 26.28 -1.76
N PRO A 338 -8.69 26.78 -2.07
CA PRO A 338 -9.14 28.09 -1.62
C PRO A 338 -9.51 28.06 -0.13
N ARG A 339 -9.31 29.17 0.59
CA ARG A 339 -9.66 29.27 2.02
C ARG A 339 -11.10 28.85 2.34
N TRP A 340 -12.06 29.07 1.45
CA TRP A 340 -13.45 28.68 1.71
C TRP A 340 -13.65 27.16 1.83
N MET A 341 -12.73 26.34 1.31
CA MET A 341 -12.71 24.88 1.56
C MET A 341 -12.07 24.53 2.93
N LEU A 342 -11.46 25.50 3.62
CA LEU A 342 -10.71 25.38 4.88
C LEU A 342 -11.41 26.15 6.01
N THR A 343 -12.73 26.12 6.07
CA THR A 343 -13.53 27.03 6.92
C THR A 343 -13.65 26.61 8.37
N ARG A 344 -13.25 25.37 8.73
CA ARG A 344 -13.42 24.83 10.09
C ARG A 344 -12.10 24.30 10.62
N VAL A 345 -11.50 25.05 11.54
CA VAL A 345 -10.42 24.54 12.38
C VAL A 345 -11.03 23.65 13.45
N TRP A 346 -10.59 22.40 13.51
CA TRP A 346 -11.07 21.43 14.49
C TRP A 346 -10.13 21.38 15.70
N GLY A 347 -10.68 21.37 16.91
CA GLY A 347 -9.93 21.24 18.15
C GLY A 347 -9.04 22.43 18.51
N ALA A 348 -9.16 23.56 17.79
CA ALA A 348 -8.40 24.78 18.06
C ALA A 348 -9.16 26.03 17.59
N PRO A 349 -8.85 27.23 18.14
CA PRO A 349 -9.46 28.48 17.69
C PRO A 349 -9.22 28.79 16.20
N GLN A 350 -10.27 29.22 15.49
CA GLN A 350 -10.25 29.50 14.05
C GLN A 350 -9.19 30.54 13.65
N ASN A 351 -8.91 31.52 14.51
CA ASN A 351 -7.92 32.57 14.26
C ASN A 351 -6.47 32.05 14.18
N LEU A 352 -6.20 30.82 14.64
CA LEU A 352 -4.87 30.21 14.53
C LEU A 352 -4.53 29.73 13.12
N ILE A 353 -5.51 29.62 12.21
CA ILE A 353 -5.28 29.08 10.87
C ILE A 353 -4.14 29.79 10.12
N ASN A 354 -4.06 31.12 10.23
CA ASN A 354 -3.02 31.93 9.56
C ASN A 354 -1.63 31.82 10.21
N LYS A 355 -1.52 31.22 11.41
CA LYS A 355 -0.22 30.96 12.05
C LYS A 355 0.43 29.68 11.54
N TYR A 356 -0.38 28.71 11.14
CA TYR A 356 0.08 27.37 10.77
C TYR A 356 -0.08 27.06 9.28
N ILE A 357 -0.92 27.82 8.57
CA ILE A 357 -1.15 27.68 7.14
C ILE A 357 -0.86 29.01 6.45
N GLN A 358 0.02 28.96 5.45
CA GLN A 358 0.28 30.08 4.57
C GLN A 358 -0.78 30.15 3.47
N PHE A 359 -1.43 31.30 3.37
CA PHE A 359 -2.33 31.65 2.27
C PHE A 359 -1.65 32.71 1.41
N GLU A 360 -1.66 32.50 0.09
CA GLU A 360 -1.11 33.44 -0.89
C GLU A 360 -2.07 34.63 -1.10
N GLU A 361 -1.67 35.61 -1.92
CA GLU A 361 -2.44 36.84 -2.19
C GLU A 361 -3.85 36.58 -2.76
N ASP A 362 -4.03 35.46 -3.47
CA ASP A 362 -5.31 35.01 -4.03
C ASP A 362 -6.16 34.17 -3.05
N ASP A 363 -5.77 34.15 -1.77
CA ASP A 363 -6.42 33.42 -0.67
C ASP A 363 -6.45 31.89 -0.86
N MET A 364 -5.47 31.37 -1.60
CA MET A 364 -5.25 29.95 -1.82
C MET A 364 -4.11 29.41 -0.95
N CYS A 365 -4.27 28.18 -0.47
CA CYS A 365 -3.27 27.42 0.25
C CYS A 365 -2.69 26.30 -0.63
N THR A 366 -1.36 26.16 -0.64
CA THR A 366 -0.68 25.04 -1.34
C THR A 366 -0.67 23.78 -0.48
N ILE A 367 -1.02 22.64 -1.06
CA ILE A 367 -1.10 21.33 -0.39
C ILE A 367 0.14 20.49 -0.70
N GLY A 368 0.58 19.71 0.29
CA GLY A 368 1.67 18.76 0.14
C GLY A 368 3.03 19.44 0.10
N GLY A 369 3.77 19.28 -0.98
CA GLY A 369 5.12 19.85 -1.13
C GLY A 369 5.98 19.00 -2.06
N GLU A 370 7.19 19.50 -2.36
CA GLU A 370 8.08 18.86 -3.34
C GLU A 370 9.19 18.01 -2.70
N ARG A 371 9.26 17.99 -1.37
CA ARG A 371 10.30 17.30 -0.60
C ARG A 371 9.98 15.80 -0.43
N SER A 372 9.77 15.09 -1.52
CA SER A 372 9.52 13.65 -1.53
C SER A 372 10.74 12.87 -1.02
N LEU A 373 10.50 11.77 -0.30
CA LEU A 373 11.53 10.75 -0.13
C LEU A 373 11.77 10.05 -1.47
N GLN A 374 13.04 9.84 -1.81
CA GLN A 374 13.39 9.17 -3.06
C GLN A 374 13.04 7.68 -2.98
N ASP A 375 12.50 7.13 -4.07
CA ASP A 375 12.14 5.71 -4.15
C ASP A 375 13.34 4.80 -3.81
N LYS A 376 14.54 5.15 -4.29
CA LYS A 376 15.79 4.44 -3.96
C LYS A 376 16.08 4.41 -2.45
N TYR A 377 15.77 5.48 -1.72
CA TYR A 377 15.93 5.49 -0.27
C TYR A 377 14.90 4.57 0.40
N ILE A 378 13.64 4.63 -0.03
CA ILE A 378 12.57 3.77 0.49
C ILE A 378 12.89 2.30 0.25
N GLN A 379 13.39 1.94 -0.93
CA GLN A 379 13.82 0.57 -1.24
C GLN A 379 14.96 0.09 -0.35
N ARG A 380 16.00 0.93 -0.15
CA ARG A 380 17.10 0.60 0.77
C ARG A 380 16.61 0.42 2.20
N LEU A 381 15.72 1.29 2.65
CA LEU A 381 15.12 1.20 3.97
C LEU A 381 14.32 -0.09 4.13
N ALA A 382 13.49 -0.44 3.14
CA ALA A 382 12.72 -1.68 3.15
C ALA A 382 13.65 -2.91 3.18
N ALA A 383 14.65 -2.97 2.30
CA ALA A 383 15.63 -4.06 2.29
C ALA A 383 16.36 -4.22 3.63
N ALA A 384 16.76 -3.12 4.26
CA ALA A 384 17.36 -3.16 5.59
C ALA A 384 16.40 -3.75 6.64
N MET A 385 15.11 -3.43 6.57
CA MET A 385 14.11 -4.00 7.48
C MET A 385 13.78 -5.46 7.15
N GLU A 386 13.86 -5.88 5.89
CA GLU A 386 13.73 -7.29 5.49
C GLU A 386 14.82 -8.15 6.15
N GLU A 387 16.05 -7.65 6.21
CA GLU A 387 17.15 -8.33 6.93
C GLU A 387 16.84 -8.49 8.42
N VAL A 388 16.32 -7.43 9.08
CA VAL A 388 15.91 -7.50 10.50
C VAL A 388 14.75 -8.46 10.68
N PHE A 389 13.75 -8.40 9.79
CA PHE A 389 12.60 -9.30 9.81
C PHE A 389 13.05 -10.75 9.73
N GLN A 390 13.96 -11.07 8.80
CA GLN A 390 14.48 -12.41 8.66
C GLN A 390 15.30 -12.86 9.88
N GLN A 391 16.04 -11.95 10.53
CA GLN A 391 16.77 -12.25 11.76
C GLN A 391 15.82 -12.54 12.94
N GLU A 392 14.75 -11.78 13.07
CA GLU A 392 13.81 -11.91 14.20
C GLU A 392 12.82 -13.07 14.04
N TYR A 393 12.32 -13.29 12.83
CA TYR A 393 11.30 -14.30 12.55
C TYR A 393 11.86 -15.54 11.84
N GLY A 394 13.13 -15.56 11.43
CA GLY A 394 13.72 -16.70 10.71
C GLY A 394 13.10 -16.98 9.33
N VAL A 395 12.24 -16.09 8.82
CA VAL A 395 11.55 -16.21 7.53
C VAL A 395 11.56 -14.87 6.81
N HIS A 396 11.67 -14.89 5.48
CA HIS A 396 11.69 -13.66 4.69
C HIS A 396 10.25 -13.11 4.53
N PRO A 397 10.02 -11.78 4.66
CA PRO A 397 8.67 -11.20 4.60
C PRO A 397 7.97 -11.43 3.26
N SER A 398 8.70 -11.59 2.15
CA SER A 398 8.10 -11.94 0.85
C SER A 398 7.41 -13.31 0.89
N VAL A 399 7.96 -14.28 1.62
CA VAL A 399 7.36 -15.62 1.75
C VAL A 399 6.08 -15.54 2.59
N VAL A 400 6.10 -14.74 3.66
CA VAL A 400 4.90 -14.46 4.47
C VAL A 400 3.82 -13.80 3.61
N ALA A 401 4.19 -12.84 2.77
CA ALA A 401 3.28 -12.19 1.84
C ALA A 401 2.67 -13.17 0.81
N ASP A 402 3.48 -14.09 0.28
CA ASP A 402 3.00 -15.11 -0.64
C ASP A 402 2.08 -16.14 0.05
N VAL A 403 2.39 -16.55 1.29
CA VAL A 403 1.51 -17.41 2.11
C VAL A 403 0.17 -16.71 2.39
N HIS A 404 0.20 -15.44 2.79
CA HIS A 404 -1.02 -14.65 2.98
C HIS A 404 -1.87 -14.62 1.70
N HIS A 405 -1.26 -14.31 0.56
CA HIS A 405 -1.95 -14.16 -0.70
C HIS A 405 -2.51 -15.49 -1.24
N PHE A 406 -1.70 -16.55 -1.25
CA PHE A 406 -2.09 -17.80 -1.91
C PHE A 406 -2.80 -18.80 -1.01
N ILE A 407 -2.57 -18.79 0.31
CA ILE A 407 -3.20 -19.76 1.23
C ILE A 407 -4.35 -19.09 1.98
N TYR A 408 -4.09 -18.00 2.70
CA TYR A 408 -5.08 -17.43 3.61
C TYR A 408 -6.17 -16.63 2.90
N LYS A 409 -5.84 -15.77 1.94
CA LYS A 409 -6.87 -14.99 1.22
C LYS A 409 -7.88 -15.86 0.47
N ARG A 410 -7.47 -17.04 -0.01
CA ARG A 410 -8.39 -17.99 -0.67
C ARG A 410 -9.51 -18.50 0.25
N THR A 411 -9.26 -18.54 1.55
CA THR A 411 -10.24 -19.02 2.54
C THR A 411 -11.38 -18.04 2.80
N GLY A 412 -11.26 -16.79 2.33
CA GLY A 412 -12.23 -15.73 2.59
C GLY A 412 -12.17 -15.16 4.01
N ILE A 413 -11.22 -15.61 4.84
CA ILE A 413 -11.01 -15.07 6.19
C ILE A 413 -10.38 -13.68 6.05
N VAL A 414 -11.07 -12.68 6.59
CA VAL A 414 -10.63 -11.27 6.62
C VAL A 414 -10.17 -10.93 8.04
N GLY A 415 -9.16 -10.06 8.17
CA GLY A 415 -8.72 -9.52 9.46
C GLY A 415 -7.78 -10.44 10.26
N LEU A 416 -7.10 -11.39 9.60
CA LEU A 416 -6.07 -12.20 10.26
C LEU A 416 -4.90 -11.33 10.70
N ARG A 417 -4.51 -11.47 11.97
CA ARG A 417 -3.32 -10.82 12.54
C ARG A 417 -2.07 -11.25 11.80
N GLN A 418 -1.15 -10.31 11.61
CA GLN A 418 0.13 -10.56 10.95
C GLN A 418 0.93 -11.63 11.70
N ASP A 419 0.98 -11.57 13.04
CA ASP A 419 1.68 -12.55 13.88
C ASP A 419 1.20 -13.99 13.62
N THR A 420 -0.11 -14.17 13.42
CA THR A 420 -0.70 -15.47 13.13
C THR A 420 -0.19 -16.02 11.80
N ILE A 421 -0.10 -15.17 10.78
CA ILE A 421 0.38 -15.56 9.44
C ILE A 421 1.88 -15.81 9.47
N ILE A 422 2.66 -15.00 10.20
CA ILE A 422 4.09 -15.20 10.41
C ILE A 422 4.34 -16.55 11.09
N ALA A 423 3.66 -16.82 12.21
CA ALA A 423 3.79 -18.07 12.95
C ALA A 423 3.40 -19.29 12.11
N ALA A 424 2.30 -19.20 11.36
CA ALA A 424 1.90 -20.26 10.44
C ALA A 424 2.92 -20.49 9.32
N THR A 425 3.49 -19.42 8.77
CA THR A 425 4.55 -19.50 7.74
C THR A 425 5.81 -20.17 8.30
N GLN A 426 6.24 -19.77 9.50
CA GLN A 426 7.38 -20.39 10.20
C GLN A 426 7.16 -21.90 10.38
N LYS A 427 5.99 -22.29 10.89
CA LYS A 427 5.63 -23.70 11.09
C LYS A 427 5.64 -24.47 9.77
N ALA A 428 5.01 -23.94 8.73
CA ALA A 428 4.93 -24.60 7.43
C ALA A 428 6.32 -24.77 6.77
N ILE A 429 7.26 -23.85 7.00
CA ILE A 429 8.65 -23.97 6.56
C ILE A 429 9.39 -25.05 7.37
N GLN A 430 9.27 -25.03 8.70
CA GLN A 430 9.89 -26.02 9.58
C GLN A 430 9.43 -27.45 9.26
N GLU A 431 8.13 -27.61 8.97
CA GLU A 431 7.52 -28.89 8.60
C GLU A 431 7.73 -29.25 7.10
N ARG A 432 8.37 -28.37 6.32
CA ARG A 432 8.61 -28.52 4.88
C ARG A 432 7.33 -28.79 4.08
N GLN A 433 6.27 -28.05 4.39
CA GLN A 433 4.95 -28.18 3.78
C GLN A 433 4.67 -27.14 2.68
N LEU A 434 5.52 -26.12 2.53
CA LEU A 434 5.36 -25.08 1.51
C LEU A 434 6.03 -25.48 0.20
N PHE A 435 5.27 -25.34 -0.89
CA PHE A 435 5.72 -25.63 -2.24
C PHE A 435 5.39 -24.47 -3.16
N CYS A 436 6.29 -24.20 -4.12
CA CYS A 436 6.07 -23.22 -5.17
C CYS A 436 5.74 -23.95 -6.48
N CYS A 437 4.64 -23.56 -7.13
CA CYS A 437 4.31 -24.09 -8.44
C CYS A 437 5.29 -23.55 -9.50
N LEU A 438 6.02 -24.42 -10.19
CA LEU A 438 6.97 -24.02 -11.23
C LEU A 438 6.29 -23.35 -12.44
N LEU A 439 5.00 -23.63 -12.66
CA LEU A 439 4.23 -23.02 -13.75
C LEU A 439 3.77 -21.60 -13.41
N CYS A 440 3.25 -21.35 -12.20
CA CYS A 440 2.60 -20.06 -11.90
C CYS A 440 3.28 -19.25 -10.80
N GLY A 441 4.23 -19.83 -10.06
CA GLY A 441 4.86 -19.22 -8.90
C GLY A 441 3.97 -19.18 -7.66
N ALA A 442 2.76 -19.76 -7.70
CA ALA A 442 1.88 -19.77 -6.55
C ALA A 442 2.45 -20.65 -5.43
N VAL A 443 2.35 -20.14 -4.20
CA VAL A 443 2.66 -20.91 -3.00
C VAL A 443 1.46 -21.76 -2.62
N SER A 444 1.71 -23.02 -2.30
CA SER A 444 0.73 -23.96 -1.78
C SER A 444 1.27 -24.63 -0.52
N GLN A 445 0.36 -24.99 0.38
CA GLN A 445 0.67 -25.86 1.51
C GLN A 445 0.10 -27.24 1.21
N VAL A 446 0.95 -28.26 1.18
CA VAL A 446 0.48 -29.65 1.11
C VAL A 446 0.01 -30.04 2.50
N MET A 447 -1.30 -30.21 2.64
CA MET A 447 -1.90 -30.84 3.81
C MET A 447 -1.95 -32.35 3.57
N ASP A 448 -2.10 -33.14 4.63
CA ASP A 448 -2.21 -34.62 4.60
C ASP A 448 -3.30 -35.19 3.65
N ALA A 449 -4.10 -34.32 3.02
CA ALA A 449 -5.16 -34.63 2.06
C ALA A 449 -4.68 -34.82 0.60
N CYS A 450 -3.43 -34.52 0.26
CA CYS A 450 -2.88 -34.97 -1.02
C CYS A 450 -2.56 -36.48 -0.91
N ASN A 451 -3.08 -37.31 -1.83
CA ASN A 451 -2.77 -38.75 -1.93
C ASN A 451 -1.28 -39.06 -2.21
N VAL A 452 -0.40 -38.06 -2.10
CA VAL A 452 1.04 -38.16 -2.29
C VAL A 452 1.69 -37.77 -0.97
N SER A 453 2.30 -38.75 -0.30
CA SER A 453 3.07 -38.51 0.92
C SER A 453 4.23 -37.57 0.64
N LEU A 454 4.45 -36.57 1.50
CA LEU A 454 5.61 -35.66 1.42
C LEU A 454 6.95 -36.42 1.44
N GLU A 455 7.01 -37.56 2.13
CA GLU A 455 8.21 -38.40 2.14
C GLU A 455 8.51 -39.01 0.76
N SER A 456 7.49 -39.27 -0.06
CA SER A 456 7.69 -39.80 -1.41
C SER A 456 8.37 -38.79 -2.36
N LEU A 457 8.24 -37.49 -2.08
CA LEU A 457 8.78 -36.40 -2.91
C LEU A 457 10.20 -35.97 -2.51
N ARG A 458 10.69 -36.38 -1.34
CA ARG A 458 12.02 -36.01 -0.83
C ARG A 458 13.12 -36.87 -1.46
N PRO A 459 14.40 -36.43 -1.46
CA PRO A 459 15.52 -37.29 -1.85
C PRO A 459 15.50 -38.64 -1.12
N GLY A 460 15.53 -39.75 -1.86
CA GLY A 460 15.34 -41.11 -1.34
C GLY A 460 13.88 -41.58 -1.23
N GLY A 461 12.91 -40.70 -1.50
CA GLY A 461 11.48 -41.02 -1.56
C GLY A 461 11.10 -41.69 -2.88
N GLU A 462 9.99 -42.45 -2.88
CA GLU A 462 9.56 -43.26 -4.02
C GLU A 462 9.39 -42.47 -5.33
N LEU A 463 8.71 -41.31 -5.30
CA LEU A 463 8.52 -40.47 -6.48
C LEU A 463 9.81 -39.74 -6.88
N TYR A 464 10.67 -39.41 -5.92
CA TYR A 464 11.96 -38.80 -6.21
C TYR A 464 12.88 -39.78 -6.95
N GLU A 465 13.00 -41.01 -6.46
CA GLU A 465 13.82 -42.04 -7.11
C GLU A 465 13.23 -42.43 -8.46
N LEU A 466 11.89 -42.52 -8.57
CA LEU A 466 11.24 -42.75 -9.87
C LEU A 466 11.58 -41.64 -10.89
N ALA A 467 11.62 -40.36 -10.46
CA ALA A 467 12.01 -39.27 -11.33
C ALA A 467 13.49 -39.36 -11.72
N LYS A 468 14.34 -39.70 -10.76
CA LYS A 468 15.78 -39.84 -11.00
C LYS A 468 16.07 -41.01 -11.96
N ASP A 469 15.37 -42.13 -11.84
CA ASP A 469 15.50 -43.27 -12.74
C ASP A 469 15.04 -42.92 -14.16
N ALA A 470 13.92 -42.19 -14.28
CA ALA A 470 13.38 -41.79 -15.58
C ALA A 470 14.22 -40.71 -16.29
N TYR A 471 14.86 -39.81 -15.54
CA TYR A 471 15.50 -38.60 -16.09
C TYR A 471 17.01 -38.50 -15.82
N GLN A 472 17.60 -39.48 -15.13
CA GLN A 472 19.01 -39.59 -14.70
C GLN A 472 19.48 -38.50 -13.72
N GLU A 473 19.33 -37.24 -14.10
CA GLU A 473 19.64 -36.07 -13.28
C GLU A 473 18.44 -35.13 -13.16
N LEU A 474 18.12 -34.79 -11.92
CA LEU A 474 17.11 -33.80 -11.60
C LEU A 474 17.78 -32.43 -11.47
N GLY A 475 17.34 -31.47 -12.29
CA GLY A 475 17.79 -30.10 -12.31
C GLY A 475 16.76 -29.18 -11.69
N GLU A 476 17.24 -28.13 -11.03
CA GLU A 476 16.39 -27.12 -10.42
C GLU A 476 15.49 -26.42 -11.45
N GLY A 477 14.23 -26.20 -11.10
CA GLY A 477 13.26 -25.50 -11.95
C GLY A 477 12.71 -26.29 -13.14
N LYS A 478 13.06 -27.58 -13.29
CA LYS A 478 12.52 -28.44 -14.36
C LYS A 478 11.23 -29.14 -13.94
N ILE A 479 10.35 -29.36 -14.91
CA ILE A 479 9.10 -30.11 -14.73
C ILE A 479 9.35 -31.55 -15.15
N TYR A 480 9.00 -32.47 -14.26
CA TYR A 480 9.15 -33.91 -14.45
C TYR A 480 7.77 -34.56 -14.54
N SER A 481 7.56 -35.38 -15.57
CA SER A 481 6.29 -36.05 -15.82
C SER A 481 6.43 -37.53 -15.55
N PHE A 482 5.56 -38.10 -14.75
CA PHE A 482 5.58 -39.52 -14.44
C PHE A 482 4.67 -40.29 -15.42
N PRO A 483 5.14 -41.39 -16.02
CA PRO A 483 4.26 -42.28 -16.77
C PRO A 483 3.26 -42.94 -15.80
N GLY A 484 1.99 -42.52 -15.82
CA GLY A 484 0.91 -43.19 -15.08
C GLY A 484 -0.07 -42.31 -14.29
N GLY A 485 0.14 -40.99 -14.20
CA GLY A 485 -0.76 -40.08 -13.48
C GLY A 485 -1.88 -39.46 -14.33
N GLY A 486 -2.86 -40.26 -14.75
CA GLY A 486 -4.13 -39.85 -15.39
C GLY A 486 -4.04 -39.49 -16.89
N LYS A 487 -4.73 -40.15 -17.83
CA LYS A 487 -6.19 -40.08 -18.10
C LYS A 487 -7.11 -39.50 -17.03
#